data_AF-A0A1Q9MTT6-F1
#
_entry.id   AF-A0A1Q9MTT6-F1
#
_cell.length_a   1.000
_cell.length_b   1.000
_cell.length_c   1.000
_cell.angle_alpha   90.00
_cell.angle_beta   90.00
_cell.angle_gamma   90.00
#
_symmetry.space_group_name_H-M   'P 1'
#
loop_
_entity.id
_entity.type
_entity.pdbx_description
1 polymer ?
#
loop_
_entity_poly.entity_id
_entity_poly.type
_entity_poly.pdbx_seq_one_letter_code
_entity_poly.pdbx_strand_id
1 'polypeptide(L)'
;MGRSGCLVDKMADVCVDDSKCLGCEQCSYACARVNEKSENRLCWNIRMVNGVAKIVDMELCRANQDKCRLVCLENCPTEALSMQLQTLRKQEK
;
A
#
# COMPACT_ATOMS: atom_id res chain seq x y z
N MET A 1 10.05 -16.37 8.06
CA MET A 1 8.90 -16.60 7.15
C MET A 1 8.13 -15.28 7.00
N GLY A 2 8.57 -14.41 6.08
CA GLY A 2 7.84 -13.19 5.72
C GLY A 2 6.70 -13.54 4.79
N ARG A 3 5.47 -13.13 5.09
CA ARG A 3 4.34 -13.26 4.17
C ARG A 3 4.32 -11.99 3.32
N SER A 4 5.03 -12.00 2.20
CA SER A 4 4.79 -11.04 1.12
C SER A 4 3.39 -11.33 0.59
N GLY A 5 2.52 -10.33 0.60
CA GLY A 5 1.10 -10.48 0.33
C GLY A 5 0.62 -9.37 -0.58
N CYS A 6 -0.09 -9.76 -1.63
CA CYS A 6 -0.77 -8.83 -2.52
C CYS A 6 -2.14 -8.51 -1.91
N LEU A 7 -2.38 -7.24 -1.58
CA LEU A 7 -3.64 -6.80 -1.00
C LEU A 7 -4.64 -6.66 -2.13
N VAL A 8 -5.43 -7.72 -2.31
CA VAL A 8 -6.42 -7.84 -3.37
C VAL A 8 -7.58 -6.89 -3.07
N ASP A 9 -7.61 -5.74 -3.73
CA ASP A 9 -8.75 -4.84 -3.72
C ASP A 9 -9.13 -4.48 -5.16
N LYS A 10 -10.44 -4.42 -5.41
CA LYS A 10 -11.15 -4.71 -6.68
C LYS A 10 -10.75 -3.93 -7.94
N MET A 11 -9.74 -3.06 -7.94
CA MET A 11 -9.39 -2.21 -9.09
C MET A 11 -7.89 -2.07 -9.38
N ALA A 12 -6.99 -2.36 -8.41
CA ALA A 12 -5.55 -2.39 -8.63
C ALA A 12 -4.90 -3.25 -7.54
N ASP A 13 -4.08 -4.22 -7.93
CA ASP A 13 -3.42 -5.09 -6.97
C ASP A 13 -2.10 -4.44 -6.54
N VAL A 14 -2.03 -3.92 -5.31
CA VAL A 14 -0.77 -3.47 -4.73
C VAL A 14 -0.17 -4.63 -3.97
N CYS A 15 0.99 -5.07 -4.46
CA CYS A 15 1.79 -6.07 -3.78
C CYS A 15 2.76 -5.40 -2.81
N VAL A 16 2.71 -5.87 -1.56
CA VAL A 16 3.60 -5.48 -0.47
C VAL A 16 4.64 -6.57 -0.25
N ASP A 17 5.91 -6.19 -0.33
CA ASP A 17 7.04 -7.01 0.11
C ASP A 17 7.57 -6.52 1.45
N ASP A 18 7.03 -7.09 2.53
CA ASP A 18 7.44 -6.81 3.91
C ASP A 18 8.95 -7.00 4.14
N SER A 19 9.61 -7.84 3.33
CA SER A 19 11.06 -8.10 3.47
C SER A 19 11.91 -6.90 3.03
N LYS A 20 11.35 -6.03 2.19
CA LYS A 20 11.99 -4.81 1.67
C LYS A 20 11.53 -3.55 2.41
N CYS A 21 10.47 -3.64 3.22
CA CYS A 21 9.96 -2.50 3.96
C CYS A 21 10.92 -2.17 5.11
N LEU A 22 11.48 -0.96 5.10
CA LEU A 22 12.37 -0.47 6.16
C LEU A 22 11.64 0.31 7.26
N GLY A 23 10.31 0.46 7.14
CA GLY A 23 9.53 1.23 8.09
C GLY A 23 9.82 2.74 8.07
N CYS A 24 10.24 3.29 6.94
CA CYS A 24 10.62 4.71 6.80
C CYS A 24 9.44 5.70 6.84
N GLU A 25 8.20 5.21 6.87
CA GLU A 25 6.94 5.98 6.93
C GLU A 25 6.71 6.99 5.79
N GLN A 26 7.60 7.09 4.80
CA GLN A 26 7.50 8.07 3.71
C GLN A 26 6.19 7.95 2.94
N CYS A 27 5.75 6.72 2.66
CA CYS A 27 4.50 6.44 1.98
C CYS A 27 3.28 6.93 2.80
N SER A 28 3.26 6.68 4.11
CA SER A 28 2.22 7.16 5.03
C SER A 28 2.16 8.68 5.10
N TYR A 29 3.31 9.36 5.16
CA TYR A 29 3.37 10.82 5.13
C TYR A 29 2.88 11.40 3.79
N ALA A 30 3.31 10.81 2.67
CA ALA A 30 2.92 11.26 1.35
C ALA A 30 1.40 11.08 1.13
N CYS A 31 0.84 9.95 1.57
CA CYS A 31 -0.60 9.71 1.57
C CYS A 31 -1.37 10.71 2.45
N ALA A 32 -0.85 11.04 3.65
CA ALA A 32 -1.48 12.03 4.53
C ALA A 32 -1.59 13.42 3.91
N ARG A 33 -0.64 13.79 3.04
CA ARG A 33 -0.71 15.06 2.28
C ARG A 33 -1.82 15.04 1.23
N VAL A 34 -2.00 13.92 0.53
CA VAL A 34 -3.10 13.78 -0.45
C VAL A 34 -4.46 13.75 0.24
N ASN A 35 -4.52 13.23 1.47
CA ASN A 35 -5.72 13.17 2.28
C ASN A 35 -5.87 14.32 3.30
N GLU A 36 -5.22 15.47 3.10
CA GLU A 36 -5.20 16.55 4.10
C GLU A 36 -6.62 16.98 4.58
N LYS A 37 -7.62 16.88 3.69
CA LYS A 37 -9.03 17.24 3.92
C LYS A 37 -9.92 16.07 4.37
N SER A 38 -9.39 14.86 4.43
CA SER A 38 -10.11 13.66 4.86
C SER A 38 -10.05 13.54 6.38
N GLU A 39 -11.15 13.09 7.01
CA GLU A 39 -11.16 12.72 8.43
C GLU A 39 -10.13 11.61 8.73
N ASN A 40 -9.89 10.72 7.75
CA ASN A 40 -8.85 9.72 7.81
C ASN A 40 -7.72 10.07 6.84
N ARG A 41 -6.63 10.60 7.40
CA ARG A 41 -5.45 11.01 6.62
C ARG A 41 -4.58 9.83 6.19
N LEU A 42 -4.62 8.72 6.93
CA LEU A 42 -3.75 7.58 6.72
C LEU A 42 -4.50 6.44 6.03
N CYS A 43 -4.13 6.13 4.78
CA CYS A 43 -4.58 4.90 4.12
C CYS A 43 -3.72 3.70 4.48
N TRP A 44 -2.40 3.89 4.62
CA TRP A 44 -1.46 2.84 4.96
C TRP A 44 -0.75 3.17 6.26
N ASN A 45 -0.59 2.15 7.09
CA ASN A 45 0.11 2.23 8.35
C ASN A 45 1.28 1.25 8.34
N ILE A 46 2.34 1.58 9.08
CA ILE A 46 3.48 0.70 9.26
C ILE A 46 3.42 0.13 10.67
N ARG A 47 3.47 -1.19 10.78
CA ARG A 47 3.56 -1.88 12.07
C ARG A 47 4.83 -2.71 12.14
N MET A 48 5.54 -2.58 13.26
CA MET A 48 6.65 -3.47 13.57
C MET A 48 6.10 -4.79 14.13
N VAL A 49 6.40 -5.90 13.44
CA VAL A 49 6.02 -7.25 13.87
C VAL A 49 7.29 -8.08 13.93
N ASN A 50 7.69 -8.49 15.14
CA ASN A 50 8.92 -9.27 15.38
C ASN A 50 10.18 -8.62 14.77
N GLY A 51 10.30 -7.29 14.88
CA GLY A 51 11.45 -6.55 14.34
C GLY A 51 11.40 -6.30 12.82
N VAL A 52 10.36 -6.74 12.13
CA VAL A 52 10.16 -6.50 10.69
C VAL A 52 9.06 -5.45 10.52
N ALA A 53 9.32 -4.43 9.71
CA ALA A 53 8.32 -3.44 9.35
C ALA A 53 7.33 -4.03 8.35
N LYS A 54 6.03 -3.89 8.64
CA LYS A 54 4.95 -4.39 7.80
C LYS A 54 4.03 -3.26 7.38
N ILE A 55 3.68 -3.23 6.10
CA ILE A 55 2.70 -2.26 5.59
C ILE A 55 1.31 -2.89 5.76
N VAL A 56 0.44 -2.17 6.44
CA VAL A 56 -0.93 -2.59 6.75
C VAL A 56 -1.88 -1.60 6.10
N ASP A 57 -2.77 -2.11 5.25
CA ASP A 57 -3.84 -1.31 4.66
C ASP A 57 -4.90 -1.00 5.73
N MET A 58 -5.22 0.28 5.87
CA MET A 58 -6.29 0.75 6.74
C MET A 58 -7.51 0.99 5.84
N GLU A 59 -8.53 0.14 5.97
CA GLU A 59 -9.81 0.22 5.22
C GLU A 59 -10.56 1.56 5.35
N LEU A 60 -10.09 2.44 6.23
CA LEU A 60 -10.67 3.74 6.57
C LEU A 60 -10.54 4.79 5.47
N CYS A 61 -9.80 4.50 4.40
CA CYS A 61 -9.37 5.49 3.42
C CYS A 61 -10.07 5.38 2.06
N ARG A 62 -11.37 5.08 2.07
CA ARG A 62 -12.15 4.75 0.87
C ARG A 62 -12.19 5.85 -0.21
N ALA A 63 -12.13 7.13 0.16
CA ALA A 63 -12.34 8.23 -0.78
C ALA A 63 -11.14 8.48 -1.72
N ASN A 64 -9.93 8.14 -1.29
CA ASN A 64 -8.69 8.42 -2.03
C ASN A 64 -7.72 7.23 -2.01
N GLN A 65 -8.23 6.01 -1.79
CA GLN A 65 -7.41 4.82 -1.64
C GLN A 65 -6.47 4.63 -2.82
N ASP A 66 -6.96 4.77 -4.06
CA ASP A 66 -6.14 4.65 -5.27
C ASP A 66 -5.06 5.72 -5.38
N LYS A 67 -5.37 6.98 -5.05
CA LYS A 67 -4.36 8.05 -5.07
C LYS A 67 -3.28 7.83 -4.03
N CYS A 68 -3.64 7.37 -2.84
CA CYS A 68 -2.65 7.03 -1.83
C CYS A 68 -1.81 5.82 -2.23
N ARG A 69 -2.40 4.78 -2.82
CA ARG A 69 -1.65 3.64 -3.38
C ARG A 69 -0.58 4.10 -4.36
N LEU A 70 -0.95 4.95 -5.32
CA LEU A 70 -0.03 5.53 -6.31
C LEU A 70 1.09 6.34 -5.67
N VAL A 71 0.76 7.26 -4.79
CA VAL A 71 1.74 8.12 -4.12
C VAL A 71 2.69 7.29 -3.26
N CYS A 72 2.18 6.28 -2.57
CA CYS A 72 3.01 5.37 -1.79
C CYS A 72 3.96 4.56 -2.67
N LEU A 73 3.56 4.16 -3.88
CA LEU A 73 4.43 3.49 -4.85
C LEU A 73 5.55 4.41 -5.32
N GLU A 74 5.22 5.65 -5.68
CA GLU A 74 6.20 6.66 -6.15
C GLU A 74 7.20 7.07 -5.06
N ASN A 75 6.79 7.00 -3.79
CA ASN A 75 7.60 7.43 -2.64
C ASN A 75 8.20 6.26 -1.85
N CYS A 76 8.17 5.03 -2.38
CA CYS A 76 8.80 3.88 -1.73
C CYS A 76 10.25 3.73 -2.18
N PRO A 77 11.26 4.05 -1.34
CA PRO A 77 12.67 4.05 -1.76
C PRO A 77 13.24 2.63 -1.96
N THR A 78 12.58 1.60 -1.45
CA THR A 78 13.06 0.21 -1.47
C THR A 78 12.26 -0.69 -2.40
N GLU A 79 11.30 -0.12 -3.15
CA GLU A 79 10.41 -0.88 -4.02
C GLU A 79 9.69 -2.01 -3.26
N ALA A 80 9.44 -1.81 -1.95
CA ALA A 80 8.64 -2.72 -1.13
C ALA A 80 7.16 -2.72 -1.55
N LEU A 81 6.78 -1.80 -2.43
CA LEU A 81 5.45 -1.62 -2.96
C LEU A 81 5.54 -1.74 -4.47
N SER A 82 4.64 -2.52 -5.07
CA SER A 82 4.54 -2.66 -6.53
C SER A 82 3.08 -2.77 -6.95
N MET A 83 2.73 -2.22 -8.11
CA MET A 83 1.43 -2.44 -8.74
C MET A 83 1.52 -3.64 -9.67
N GLN A 84 0.72 -4.66 -9.42
CA GLN A 84 0.41 -5.67 -10.42
C GLN A 84 -0.84 -5.22 -11.16
N LEU A 85 -0.66 -4.83 -12.43
CA LEU A 85 -1.76 -4.82 -13.38
C LEU A 85 -2.31 -6.24 -13.42
N GLN A 86 -3.48 -6.46 -12.83
CA GLN A 86 -4.20 -7.70 -13.09
C GLN A 86 -4.57 -7.66 -14.58
N THR A 87 -3.76 -8.33 -15.39
CA THR A 87 -4.15 -8.72 -16.74
C THR A 87 -5.52 -9.38 -16.59
N LEU A 88 -6.54 -8.75 -17.18
CA LEU A 88 -7.93 -9.16 -17.24
C LEU A 88 -8.10 -10.70 -17.21
N ARG A 89 -8.12 -11.33 -16.03
CA ARG A 89 -8.60 -12.71 -15.88
C ARG A 89 -10.11 -12.70 -15.74
N LYS A 90 -10.77 -12.05 -16.69
CA LYS A 90 -12.17 -12.33 -17.02
C LYS A 90 -12.21 -12.76 -18.47
N GLN A 91 -12.28 -14.09 -18.61
CA GLN A 91 -12.93 -14.84 -19.69
C GLN A 91 -12.16 -14.97 -21.00
N GLU A 92 -11.18 -15.88 -21.03
CA GLU A 92 -11.17 -16.84 -22.14
C GLU A 92 -12.10 -17.98 -21.73
N LYS A 93 -13.31 -17.98 -22.30
CA LYS A 93 -14.20 -19.12 -22.33
C LYS A 93 -14.29 -19.58 -23.78
#